data_AF-A0A962UWL5-F1
#
_entry.id   AF-A0A962UWL5-F1
#
_cell.length_a   1.000
_cell.length_b   1.000
_cell.length_c   1.000
_cell.angle_alpha   90.00
_cell.angle_beta   90.00
_cell.angle_gamma   90.00
#
_symmetry.space_group_name_H-M   'P 1'
#
loop_
_entity.id
_entity.type
_entity.pdbx_description
1 polymer ?
#
loop_
_entity_poly.entity_id
_entity_poly.type
_entity_poly.pdbx_seq_one_letter_code
_entity_poly.pdbx_strand_id
1 'polypeptide(L)' 'MQVDEEDEPRVRERLAELRLEHRDLDDAIHLMAESGRVDALQMRRMKKRKLQLKDTIRRLESMLIPDIDA' A
#
# COMPACT_ATOMS: atom_id res chain seq x y z
N MET A 1 -9.85 -16.96 15.09
CA MET A 1 -8.92 -15.84 15.32
C MET A 1 -9.79 -14.60 15.39
N GLN A 2 -10.31 -14.31 16.58
CA GLN A 2 -11.02 -13.06 16.85
C GLN A 2 -9.98 -11.96 16.77
N VAL A 3 -10.15 -11.01 15.85
CA VAL A 3 -9.48 -9.73 15.98
C VAL A 3 -10.22 -9.07 17.14
N ASP A 4 -9.56 -8.95 18.29
CA ASP A 4 -10.15 -8.29 19.45
C ASP A 4 -10.60 -6.88 19.02
N GLU A 5 -11.77 -6.40 19.46
CA GLU A 5 -12.33 -5.08 19.06
C GLU A 5 -11.35 -3.91 19.31
N GLU A 6 -10.37 -4.10 20.21
CA GLU A 6 -9.29 -3.14 20.49
C GLU A 6 -8.22 -3.07 19.38
N ASP A 7 -8.12 -4.07 18.50
CA ASP A 7 -7.17 -4.09 17.38
C ASP A 7 -7.67 -3.35 16.14
N GLU A 8 -8.98 -3.17 16.00
CA GLU A 8 -9.61 -2.45 14.88
C GLU A 8 -9.04 -1.04 14.65
N PRO A 9 -8.93 -0.15 15.68
CA PRO A 9 -8.34 1.17 15.50
C PRO A 9 -6.87 1.11 15.08
N ARG A 10 -6.10 0.15 15.62
CA ARG A 10 -4.68 -0.05 15.27
C ARG A 10 -4.51 -0.51 13.83
N VAL A 11 -5.37 -1.41 13.35
CA VAL A 11 -5.36 -1.86 11.96
C VAL A 11 -5.78 -0.72 11.02
N ARG A 12 -6.76 0.11 11.41
CA ARG A 12 -7.15 1.31 10.65
C ARG A 12 -6.06 2.36 10.56
N GLU A 13 -5.35 2.64 11.65
CA GLU A 13 -4.20 3.54 11.67
C GLU A 13 -3.11 3.02 10.74
N ARG A 14 -2.77 1.73 10.85
CA ARG A 14 -1.81 1.09 9.96
C ARG A 14 -2.23 1.14 8.49
N LEU A 15 -3.53 1.01 8.21
CA LEU A 15 -4.07 1.14 6.85
C LEU A 15 -3.88 2.56 6.30
N ALA A 16 -4.11 3.58 7.12
CA ALA A 16 -3.91 4.97 6.74
C ALA A 16 -2.44 5.26 6.43
N GLU A 17 -1.51 4.78 7.25
CA GLU A 17 -0.07 4.86 7.00
C GLU A 17 0.33 4.20 5.67
N LEU A 18 -0.12 2.97 5.44
CA LEU A 18 0.21 2.23 4.23
C LEU A 18 -0.37 2.88 2.97
N ARG A 19 -1.58 3.45 3.05
CA ARG A 19 -2.20 4.22 1.96
C ARG A 19 -1.42 5.50 1.66
N LEU A 20 -0.91 6.19 2.68
CA LEU A 20 -0.04 7.34 2.51
C LEU A 20 1.27 6.94 1.84
N GLU A 21 1.96 5.92 2.35
CA GLU A 21 3.22 5.42 1.75
C GLU A 21 3.01 4.97 0.30
N HIS A 22 1.88 4.32 0.00
CA HIS A 22 1.53 3.93 -1.36
C HIS A 22 1.36 5.13 -2.29
N ARG A 23 0.72 6.22 -1.82
CA ARG A 23 0.56 7.45 -2.59
C ARG A 23 1.90 8.15 -2.83
N ASP A 24 2.71 8.30 -1.79
CA ASP A 24 4.04 8.91 -1.89
C ASP A 24 4.94 8.14 -2.86
N LEU A 25 4.85 6.80 -2.83
CA LEU A 25 5.59 5.95 -3.76
C LEU A 25 5.08 6.11 -5.21
N ASP A 26 3.80 6.36 -5.41
CA ASP A 26 3.23 6.62 -6.73
C ASP A 26 3.72 7.96 -7.30
N ASP A 27 3.67 9.01 -6.47
CA ASP A 27 4.16 10.34 -6.81
C ASP A 27 5.66 10.29 -7.15
N ALA A 28 6.46 9.54 -6.39
CA ALA A 28 7.87 9.33 -6.66
C ALA A 28 8.12 8.58 -7.99
N ILE A 29 7.29 7.58 -8.33
CA ILE A 29 7.37 6.87 -9.61
C ILE A 29 7.02 7.83 -10.76
N HIS A 30 6.01 8.67 -10.58
CA HIS A 30 5.57 9.65 -11.58
C HIS A 30 6.68 10.66 -11.88
N LEU A 31 7.23 11.29 -10.83
CA LEU A 31 8.32 12.25 -10.95
C LEU A 31 9.57 11.62 -11.60
N MET A 32 9.89 10.39 -11.24
CA MET A 32 11.01 9.66 -11.85
C MET A 32 10.75 9.39 -13.34
N ALA A 33 9.53 9.03 -13.71
CA ALA A 33 9.14 8.82 -15.10
C ALA A 33 9.23 10.10 -15.94
N GLU A 34 8.83 11.24 -15.38
CA GLU A 34 8.90 12.55 -16.03
C GLU A 34 10.33 13.08 -16.16
N SER A 35 11.23 12.75 -15.23
CA SER A 35 12.61 13.23 -15.22
C SER A 35 13.47 12.75 -16.41
N GLY A 36 12.98 11.79 -17.21
CA GLY A 36 13.64 11.29 -18.43
C GLY A 36 14.91 10.45 -18.19
N ARG A 37 15.51 10.50 -17.00
CA ARG A 37 16.60 9.61 -16.56
C ARG A 37 16.02 8.49 -15.70
N VAL A 38 15.19 7.65 -16.31
CA VAL A 38 14.60 6.52 -15.63
C VAL A 38 15.64 5.43 -15.44
N ASP A 39 16.11 5.23 -14.21
CA ASP A 39 16.79 3.99 -13.83
C ASP A 39 15.75 2.86 -13.85
N ALA A 40 15.80 2.03 -14.89
CA ALA A 40 14.87 0.92 -15.08
C ALA A 40 14.89 -0.09 -13.92
N LEU A 41 16.03 -0.26 -13.22
CA LEU A 41 16.12 -1.12 -12.04
C LEU A 41 15.43 -0.46 -10.85
N GLN A 42 15.67 0.83 -10.62
CA GLN A 42 15.02 1.59 -9.55
C GLN A 42 13.49 1.65 -9.75
N MET A 43 13.03 1.92 -10.96
CA MET A 43 11.61 1.93 -11.31
C MET A 43 10.97 0.55 -11.11
N ARG A 44 11.65 -0.53 -11.50
CA ARG A 44 11.16 -1.91 -11.24
C ARG A 44 11.04 -2.19 -9.74
N ARG A 45 12.02 -1.77 -8.92
CA ARG A 45 11.98 -1.93 -7.46
C ARG A 45 10.83 -1.15 -6.83
N MET A 46 10.62 0.10 -7.24
CA MET A 46 9.52 0.94 -6.76
C MET A 46 8.16 0.35 -7.14
N LYS A 47 7.96 -0.06 -8.39
CA LYS A 47 6.72 -0.73 -8.83
C LYS A 47 6.44 -2.02 -8.04
N LYS A 48 7.48 -2.82 -7.76
CA LYS A 48 7.35 -4.03 -6.93
C LYS A 48 6.92 -3.68 -5.50
N ARG A 49 7.53 -2.66 -4.89
CA ARG A 49 7.16 -2.19 -3.55
C ARG A 49 5.73 -1.64 -3.53
N LYS A 50 5.30 -0.92 -4.57
CA LYS A 50 3.91 -0.43 -4.73
C LYS A 50 2.91 -1.59 -4.75
N LEU A 51 3.21 -2.66 -5.49
CA LEU A 51 2.38 -3.86 -5.53
C LEU A 51 2.28 -4.51 -4.14
N GLN A 52 3.40 -4.67 -3.44
CA GLN A 52 3.41 -5.24 -2.09
C GLN A 52 2.61 -4.41 -1.09
N LEU A 53 2.70 -3.09 -1.16
CA LEU A 53 1.88 -2.19 -0.33
C LEU A 53 0.40 -2.37 -0.64
N LYS A 54 0.02 -2.40 -1.92
CA LYS A 54 -1.36 -2.65 -2.36
C LYS A 54 -1.90 -3.99 -1.85
N ASP A 55 -1.11 -5.06 -1.95
CA ASP A 55 -1.52 -6.39 -1.48
C ASP A 55 -1.66 -6.43 0.05
N THR A 56 -0.79 -5.71 0.77
CA THR A 56 -0.87 -5.59 2.23
C THR A 56 -2.09 -4.79 2.66
N ILE A 57 -2.37 -3.67 1.99
CA ILE A 57 -3.57 -2.84 2.22
C ILE A 57 -4.82 -3.70 2.03
N ARG A 58 -4.92 -4.43 0.91
CA ARG A 58 -6.06 -5.33 0.65
C ARG A 58 -6.21 -6.40 1.73
N ARG A 59 -5.12 -7.02 2.16
CA ARG A 59 -5.17 -8.03 3.23
C ARG A 59 -5.68 -7.44 4.55
N LEU A 60 -5.25 -6.24 4.91
CA LEU A 60 -5.70 -5.55 6.12
C LEU A 60 -7.16 -5.07 5.98
N GLU A 61 -7.57 -4.62 4.79
CA GLU A 61 -8.97 -4.29 4.46
C GLU A 61 -9.87 -5.52 4.61
N SER A 62 -9.48 -6.68 4.08
CA SER A 62 -10.24 -7.94 4.24
C SER A 62 -10.29 -8.43 5.69
N MET A 63 -9.33 -8.04 6.53
CA MET A 63 -9.38 -8.34 7.96
C MET A 63 -10.34 -7.42 8.72
N LEU A 64 -10.51 -6.17 8.26
CA LEU A 64 -11.41 -5.17 8.86
C LEU A 64 -12.85 -5.26 8.33
N ILE A 65 -13.02 -5.66 7.08
CA ILE A 65 -14.29 -5.79 6.38
C ILE A 65 -14.36 -7.25 5.92
N PRO A 66 -15.04 -8.14 6.68
CA PRO A 66 -15.03 -9.56 6.36
C PRO A 66 -15.64 -9.92 5.00
N ASP A 67 -16.26 -8.99 4.28
CA ASP A 67 -17.23 -9.36 3.24
C ASP A 67 -17.43 -8.33 2.10
N ILE A 68 -16.37 -7.70 1.58
CA ILE A 68 -16.48 -6.94 0.32
C ILE A 68 -15.21 -7.11 -0.51
N ASP A 69 -15.21 -8.11 -1.40
CA ASP A 69 -14.69 -8.04 -2.77
C ASP A 69 -14.85 -9.42 -3.44
N ALA A 70 -16.02 -9.58 -4.08
CA ALA A 70 -16.31 -10.59 -5.11
C ALA A 70 -16.18 -9.95 -6.50
#